data_AF-A0A931MMX9-F1
#
_entry.id   AF-A0A931MMX9-F1
#
_cell.length_a   1.000
_cell.length_b   1.000
_cell.length_c   1.000
_cell.angle_alpha   90.00
_cell.angle_beta   90.00
_cell.angle_gamma   90.00
#
_symmetry.space_group_name_H-M   'P 1'
#
loop_
_entity.id
_entity.type
_entity.pdbx_description
1 polymer ?
#
loop_
_entity_poly.entity_id
_entity_poly.type
_entity_poly.pdbx_seq_one_letter_code
_entity_poly.pdbx_strand_id
1 'polypeptide(L)'
;MLFYTLYQIVDYLVSIIVFIVIVQFVLGLLIAFNVVNMHNQFVSAVYTALNAILEPMLRPIRKFMPNTGAIDFSPMVLIIGLTILQIILANLARAYG
;
A
#
# COMPACT_ATOMS: atom_id res chain seq x y z
N MET A 1 -1.10 -28.05 -7.71
CA MET A 1 -2.50 -27.59 -7.97
C MET A 1 -3.10 -26.81 -6.78
N LEU A 2 -3.42 -27.42 -5.63
CA LEU A 2 -4.05 -26.71 -4.49
C LEU A 2 -3.14 -25.60 -3.92
N PHE A 3 -1.85 -25.87 -3.76
CA PHE A 3 -0.87 -24.88 -3.29
C PHE A 3 -0.78 -23.65 -4.22
N TYR A 4 -0.84 -23.88 -5.53
CA TYR A 4 -0.86 -22.82 -6.53
C TYR A 4 -2.12 -21.95 -6.42
N THR A 5 -3.29 -22.56 -6.23
CA THR A 5 -4.54 -21.81 -6.02
C THR A 5 -4.51 -20.98 -4.74
N LEU A 6 -3.97 -21.51 -3.64
CA LEU A 6 -3.80 -20.74 -2.40
C LEU A 6 -2.87 -19.54 -2.60
N TYR A 7 -1.75 -19.73 -3.30
CA TYR A 7 -0.86 -18.64 -3.68
C TYR A 7 -1.60 -17.57 -4.48
N GLN A 8 -2.41 -17.94 -5.47
CA GLN A 8 -3.16 -16.97 -6.29
C GLN A 8 -4.15 -16.14 -5.47
N ILE A 9 -4.82 -16.75 -4.49
CA ILE A 9 -5.74 -16.03 -3.60
C ILE A 9 -4.95 -15.00 -2.78
N VAL A 10 -3.81 -15.39 -2.20
CA VAL A 10 -2.95 -14.46 -1.44
C VAL A 10 -2.43 -13.34 -2.35
N ASP A 11 -1.96 -13.67 -3.54
CA ASP A 11 -1.46 -12.71 -4.52
C ASP A 11 -2.52 -11.68 -4.93
N TYR A 12 -3.77 -12.12 -5.12
CA TYR A 12 -4.90 -11.25 -5.39
C TYR A 12 -5.19 -10.30 -4.22
N LEU A 13 -5.20 -10.81 -2.98
CA LEU A 13 -5.41 -9.98 -1.79
C LEU A 13 -4.29 -8.95 -1.60
N VAL A 14 -3.04 -9.34 -1.81
CA VAL A 14 -1.90 -8.41 -1.75
C VAL A 14 -2.02 -7.34 -2.84
N SER A 15 -2.44 -7.70 -4.05
CA SER A 15 -2.65 -6.75 -5.14
C SER A 15 -3.75 -5.72 -4.82
N ILE A 16 -4.82 -6.12 -4.13
CA ILE A 16 -5.84 -5.19 -3.62
C ILE A 16 -5.22 -4.20 -2.63
N ILE A 17 -4.41 -4.69 -1.68
CA ILE A 17 -3.74 -3.82 -0.70
C ILE A 17 -2.81 -2.83 -1.41
N VAL A 18 -2.01 -3.30 -2.37
CA VAL A 18 -1.12 -2.44 -3.19
C VAL A 18 -1.94 -1.35 -3.90
N PHE A 19 -3.08 -1.70 -4.50
CA PHE A 19 -3.95 -0.72 -5.14
C PHE A 19 -4.46 0.35 -4.16
N ILE A 20 -4.91 -0.06 -2.97
CA ILE A 20 -5.37 0.87 -1.92
C ILE A 20 -4.23 1.81 -1.49
N VAL A 21 -3.01 1.27 -1.33
CA VAL A 21 -1.81 2.06 -1.01
C VAL A 21 -1.48 3.07 -2.11
N ILE A 22 -1.59 2.68 -3.38
CA ILE A 22 -1.40 3.60 -4.51
C ILE A 22 -2.44 4.73 -4.48
N VAL A 23 -3.73 4.40 -4.29
CA VAL A 23 -4.80 5.40 -4.20
C VAL A 23 -4.53 6.38 -3.06
N GLN A 24 -4.16 5.88 -1.88
CA GLN A 24 -3.83 6.73 -0.72
C GLN A 24 -2.63 7.62 -1.00
N PHE A 25 -1.56 7.09 -1.61
CA PHE A 25 -0.36 7.85 -1.94
C PHE A 25 -0.65 8.96 -2.95
N VAL A 26 -1.35 8.63 -4.04
CA VAL A 26 -1.75 9.61 -5.05
C VAL A 26 -2.64 10.70 -4.43
N LEU A 27 -3.63 10.32 -3.63
CA LEU A 27 -4.50 11.28 -2.95
C LEU A 27 -3.69 12.19 -2.00
N GLY A 28 -2.73 11.62 -1.26
CA GLY A 28 -1.79 12.37 -0.43
C GLY A 28 -0.96 13.39 -1.21
N LEU A 29 -0.43 13.01 -2.39
CA LEU A 29 0.28 13.94 -3.27
C LEU A 29 -0.64 15.04 -3.79
N LEU A 30 -1.85 14.71 -4.22
CA LEU A 30 -2.82 15.69 -4.70
C LEU A 30 -3.18 16.72 -3.61
N ILE A 31 -3.28 16.28 -2.35
CA ILE A 31 -3.49 17.16 -1.20
C ILE A 31 -2.24 18.02 -0.94
N ALA A 32 -1.05 17.41 -0.92
CA ALA A 32 0.21 18.11 -0.65
C ALA A 32 0.52 19.21 -1.68
N PHE A 33 0.18 18.99 -2.95
CA PHE A 33 0.32 19.97 -4.03
C PHE A 33 -0.91 20.89 -4.19
N ASN A 34 -1.84 20.91 -3.23
CA ASN A 34 -3.06 21.72 -3.26
C ASN A 34 -3.94 21.51 -4.51
N VAL A 35 -3.84 20.36 -5.17
CA VAL A 35 -4.70 19.99 -6.31
C VAL A 35 -6.08 19.58 -5.82
N VAL A 36 -6.15 18.90 -4.67
CA VAL A 36 -7.39 18.46 -4.03
C VAL A 36 -7.52 19.10 -2.65
N ASN A 37 -8.70 19.63 -2.37
CA ASN A 37 -8.96 20.34 -1.12
C ASN A 37 -9.64 19.44 -0.07
N MET A 38 -9.03 19.37 1.11
CA MET A 38 -9.54 18.65 2.29
C MET A 38 -10.78 19.28 2.94
N HIS A 39 -11.17 20.49 2.56
CA HIS A 39 -12.44 21.10 2.99
C HIS A 39 -13.67 20.37 2.43
N ASN A 40 -13.51 19.57 1.38
CA ASN A 40 -14.57 18.71 0.90
C ASN A 40 -14.71 17.50 1.86
N GLN A 41 -15.86 17.40 2.52
CA GLN A 41 -16.15 16.33 3.49
C GLN A 41 -16.00 14.92 2.90
N PHE A 42 -16.32 14.73 1.62
CA PHE A 42 -16.15 13.45 0.94
C PHE A 42 -14.66 13.07 0.83
N VAL A 43 -13.83 13.99 0.35
CA VAL A 43 -12.38 13.79 0.21
C VAL A 43 -11.74 13.51 1.57
N SER A 44 -12.08 14.31 2.57
CA SER A 44 -11.57 14.16 3.93
C SER A 44 -11.94 12.80 4.53
N ALA A 45 -13.19 12.36 4.36
CA ALA A 45 -13.66 11.07 4.84
C ALA A 45 -12.92 9.90 4.15
N VAL A 46 -12.78 9.95 2.82
CA VAL A 46 -12.06 8.94 2.04
C VAL A 46 -10.59 8.87 2.46
N TYR A 47 -9.90 10.02 2.53
CA TYR A 47 -8.50 10.07 2.92
C TYR A 47 -8.28 9.56 4.35
N THR A 48 -9.17 9.91 5.28
CA THR A 48 -9.12 9.44 6.67
C THR A 48 -9.35 7.92 6.76
N ALA A 49 -10.31 7.38 6.01
CA ALA A 49 -10.58 5.95 5.97
C ALA A 49 -9.39 5.17 5.40
N LEU A 50 -8.81 5.65 4.29
CA LEU A 50 -7.62 5.04 3.68
C LEU A 50 -6.43 5.05 4.64
N ASN A 51 -6.19 6.18 5.31
CA ASN A 51 -5.13 6.27 6.32
C ASN A 51 -5.39 5.32 7.48
N ALA A 52 -6.61 5.24 8.02
CA ALA A 52 -6.92 4.35 9.13
C ALA A 52 -6.69 2.87 8.79
N ILE A 53 -6.99 2.45 7.55
CA ILE A 53 -6.77 1.09 7.07
C ILE A 53 -5.26 0.81 6.91
N LEU A 54 -4.50 1.77 6.38
CA LEU A 54 -3.09 1.57 6.04
C LEU A 54 -2.12 1.91 7.19
N GLU A 55 -2.56 2.67 8.20
CA GLU A 55 -1.78 3.08 9.36
C GLU A 55 -1.01 1.92 10.04
N PRO A 56 -1.61 0.73 10.27
CA PRO A 56 -0.90 -0.38 10.90
C PRO A 56 0.30 -0.87 10.09
N MET A 57 0.23 -0.76 8.75
CA MET A 57 1.29 -1.18 7.84
C MET A 57 2.31 -0.07 7.58
N LEU A 58 1.85 1.18 7.47
CA LEU A 58 2.69 2.34 7.16
C LEU A 58 3.43 2.89 8.39
N ARG A 59 2.84 2.78 9.59
CA ARG A 59 3.46 3.32 10.83
C ARG A 59 4.80 2.65 11.17
N PRO A 60 4.95 1.31 11.11
CA PRO A 60 6.26 0.68 11.28
C PRO A 60 7.27 1.16 10.25
N ILE A 61 6.88 1.26 8.98
CA ILE A 61 7.76 1.69 7.89
C ILE A 61 8.25 3.12 8.12
N ARG A 62 7.35 4.05 8.48
CA ARG A 62 7.70 5.44 8.80
C ARG A 62 8.72 5.58 9.92
N LYS A 63 8.73 4.68 10.91
CA LYS A 63 9.73 4.71 11.99
C LYS A 63 11.14 4.42 11.51
N PHE A 64 11.30 3.70 10.40
CA PHE A 64 12.59 3.35 9.82
C PHE A 64 13.02 4.27 8.69
N MET A 65 12.11 5.11 8.18
CA MET A 65 12.46 6.07 7.13
C MET A 65 13.14 7.32 7.71
N PRO A 66 14.08 7.92 6.96
CA PRO A 66 14.58 9.25 7.29
C PRO A 66 13.47 10.30 7.17
N ASN A 67 13.68 11.50 7.72
CA ASN A 67 12.73 12.60 7.58
C ASN A 67 12.59 13.00 6.10
N THR A 68 11.48 12.65 5.46
CA THR A 68 11.21 12.87 4.03
C THR A 68 10.61 14.24 3.70
N GLY A 69 10.58 15.16 4.67
CA GLY A 69 10.02 16.50 4.48
C GLY A 69 8.50 16.48 4.37
N ALA A 70 7.96 17.12 3.33
CA ALA A 70 6.52 17.30 3.15
C ALA A 70 5.78 16.10 2.52
N ILE A 71 6.52 15.11 1.99
CA ILE A 71 5.96 13.95 1.29
C ILE A 71 6.25 12.69 2.08
N ASP A 72 5.22 11.86 2.30
CA ASP A 72 5.37 10.54 2.91
C ASP A 72 5.68 9.49 1.82
N PHE A 73 6.92 8.99 1.80
CA PHE A 73 7.33 7.93 0.88
C PHE A 73 7.11 6.51 1.43
N SER A 74 6.54 6.35 2.64
CA SER A 74 6.29 5.03 3.23
C SER A 74 5.34 4.16 2.39
N PRO A 75 4.35 4.71 1.66
CA PRO A 75 3.54 3.92 0.72
C PRO A 75 4.39 3.26 -0.36
N MET A 76 5.40 3.94 -0.90
CA MET A 76 6.29 3.37 -1.91
C MET A 76 7.11 2.21 -1.35
N VAL A 77 7.65 2.37 -0.14
CA VAL A 77 8.40 1.31 0.54
C VAL A 77 7.49 0.11 0.82
N LEU A 78 6.24 0.34 1.23
CA LEU A 78 5.26 -0.72 1.44
C LEU A 78 4.97 -1.49 0.13
N ILE A 79 4.72 -0.77 -0.97
CA ILE A 79 4.47 -1.38 -2.29
C ILE A 79 5.66 -2.26 -2.69
N ILE A 80 6.87 -1.73 -2.61
CA ILE A 80 8.09 -2.47 -2.95
C ILE A 80 8.21 -3.74 -2.09
N GLY A 81 7.99 -3.62 -0.77
CA GLY A 81 8.03 -4.75 0.16
C GLY A 81 7.00 -5.83 -0.18
N LEU A 82 5.75 -5.42 -0.50
CA LEU A 82 4.69 -6.33 -0.91
C LEU A 82 4.99 -6.99 -2.27
N THR A 83 5.54 -6.27 -3.24
CA THR A 83 5.93 -6.83 -4.53
C THR A 83 7.07 -7.84 -4.39
N ILE A 84 8.07 -7.56 -3.55
CA ILE A 84 9.13 -8.54 -3.24
C ILE A 84 8.53 -9.79 -2.62
N LEU A 85 7.60 -9.64 -1.67
CA LEU A 85 6.90 -10.77 -1.05
C LEU A 85 6.14 -11.60 -2.09
N GLN A 86 5.42 -10.96 -3.02
CA GLN A 86 4.73 -11.65 -4.11
C GLN A 86 5.71 -12.45 -4.98
N ILE A 87 6.85 -11.87 -5.35
CA ILE A 87 7.88 -12.56 -6.15
C ILE A 87 8.40 -13.81 -5.43
N ILE A 88 8.71 -13.68 -4.13
CA ILE A 88 9.20 -14.80 -3.31
C ILE A 88 8.13 -15.89 -3.24
N LEU A 89 6.89 -15.54 -2.90
CA LEU A 89 5.78 -16.47 -2.81
C LEU A 89 5.48 -17.15 -4.14
N ALA A 90 5.59 -16.44 -5.26
CA ALA A 90 5.40 -16.98 -6.60
C ALA A 90 6.44 -18.05 -6.93
N ASN A 91 7.70 -17.77 -6.60
CA ASN A 91 8.80 -18.71 -6.85
C ASN A 91 8.67 -19.96 -5.98
N LEU A 92 8.29 -19.80 -4.71
CA LEU A 92 7.99 -20.93 -3.82
C LEU A 92 6.80 -21.75 -4.33
N ALA A 93 5.72 -21.09 -4.75
CA ALA A 93 4.54 -21.73 -5.33
C ALA A 93 4.87 -22.59 -6.55
N ARG A 94 5.78 -22.13 -7.42
CA ARG A 94 6.24 -22.88 -8.59
C ARG A 94 7.22 -24.00 -8.26
N ALA A 95 8.06 -23.83 -7.23
CA ALA A 95 9.07 -24.81 -6.85
C ALA A 95 8.49 -26.02 -6.11
N TYR A 96 7.41 -25.82 -5.35
CA TYR A 96 6.83 -26.84 -4.45
C TYR A 96 5.37 -27.23 -4.77
N GLY A 97 4.71 -26.59 -5.76
CA GLY A 97 3.27 -26.74 -6.07
C GLY A 97 2.94 -27.40 -7.39
#